data_AF-A0A061RCJ3-F1
#
_entry.id   AF-A0A061RCJ3-F1
#
_cell.length_a   1.000
_cell.length_b   1.000
_cell.length_c   1.000
_cell.angle_alpha   90.00
_cell.angle_beta   90.00
_cell.angle_gamma   90.00
#
_symmetry.space_group_name_H-M   'P 1'
#
loop_
_entity.id
_entity.type
_entity.pdbx_description
1 polymer ?
#
loop_
_entity_poly.entity_id
_entity_poly.type
_entity_poly.pdbx_seq_one_letter_code
_entity_poly.pdbx_strand_id
1 'polypeptide(L)'
;MTTVYELKEALRETLDNSGVTEKIKAQVRAEVFKALDTAEGIQAPELSHENLIVNELIREYLLYNRYQQTESIFIPGAIPCI
;
A
#
# COMPACT_ATOMS: atom_id res chain seq x y z
N MET A 1 -33.43 -30.92 10.46
CA MET A 1 -33.55 -30.49 9.05
C MET A 1 -32.43 -29.49 8.85
N THR A 2 -31.39 -29.85 8.08
CA THR A 2 -30.31 -28.92 7.75
C THR A 2 -30.89 -27.78 6.95
N THR A 3 -30.79 -26.57 7.49
CA THR A 3 -31.44 -25.41 6.89
C THR A 3 -30.61 -24.93 5.70
N VAL A 4 -31.25 -24.31 4.71
CA VAL A 4 -30.57 -23.72 3.53
C VAL A 4 -29.45 -22.75 3.96
N TYR A 5 -29.59 -22.15 5.14
CA TYR A 5 -28.60 -21.28 5.75
C TYR A 5 -27.30 -22.00 6.13
N GLU A 6 -27.39 -23.16 6.77
CA GLU A 6 -26.21 -23.96 7.14
C GLU A 6 -25.44 -24.43 5.92
N LEU A 7 -26.16 -24.78 4.85
CA LEU A 7 -25.54 -25.19 3.58
C LEU A 7 -24.80 -24.04 2.91
N LYS A 8 -25.38 -22.82 2.97
CA LYS A 8 -24.76 -21.60 2.44
C LYS A 8 -23.49 -21.23 3.21
N GLU A 9 -23.52 -21.30 4.53
CA GLU A 9 -22.34 -20.98 5.34
C GLU A 9 -21.22 -22.01 5.14
N ALA A 10 -21.54 -23.30 5.05
CA ALA A 10 -20.55 -24.34 4.74
C ALA A 10 -19.88 -24.14 3.37
N LEU A 11 -20.66 -23.73 2.36
CA LEU A 11 -20.13 -23.38 1.02
C LEU A 11 -19.25 -22.13 1.07
N ARG A 12 -19.64 -21.12 1.84
CA ARG A 12 -18.84 -19.92 2.03
C ARG A 12 -17.52 -20.22 2.73
N GLU A 13 -17.53 -21.03 3.78
CA GLU A 13 -16.34 -21.43 4.52
C GLU A 13 -15.38 -22.24 3.64
N THR A 14 -15.89 -23.13 2.78
CA THR A 14 -15.05 -23.85 1.80
C THR A 14 -14.46 -22.92 0.73
N LEU A 15 -15.22 -21.93 0.26
CA LEU A 15 -14.72 -20.91 -0.67
C LEU A 15 -13.66 -20.02 -0.03
N ASP A 16 -13.84 -19.63 1.23
CA ASP A 16 -12.86 -18.85 2.00
C ASP A 16 -11.58 -19.68 2.26
N ASN A 17 -11.69 -20.94 2.66
CA ASN A 17 -10.55 -21.85 2.85
C ASN A 17 -9.80 -22.17 1.55
N SER A 18 -10.49 -22.13 0.40
CA SER A 18 -9.85 -22.30 -0.91
C SER A 18 -9.07 -21.06 -1.37
N GLY A 19 -9.15 -19.94 -0.65
CA GLY A 19 -8.48 -18.68 -0.98
C GLY A 19 -9.06 -17.92 -2.18
N VAL A 20 -10.10 -18.46 -2.83
CA VAL A 20 -10.72 -17.84 -4.02
C VAL A 20 -11.38 -16.51 -3.65
N THR A 21 -12.05 -16.43 -2.51
CA THR A 21 -12.67 -15.19 -2.03
C THR A 21 -11.64 -14.10 -1.76
N GLU A 22 -10.48 -14.46 -1.19
CA GLU A 22 -9.39 -13.52 -0.93
C GLU A 22 -8.77 -13.02 -2.23
N LYS A 23 -8.56 -13.91 -3.21
CA LYS A 23 -8.06 -13.53 -4.55
C LYS A 23 -8.99 -12.53 -5.24
N ILE A 24 -10.30 -12.75 -5.19
CA ILE A 24 -11.28 -11.83 -5.79
C ILE A 24 -11.24 -10.48 -5.06
N LYS A 25 -11.21 -10.47 -3.71
CA LYS A 25 -11.08 -9.24 -2.92
C LYS A 25 -9.79 -8.47 -3.25
N ALA A 26 -8.68 -9.18 -3.41
CA ALA A 26 -7.39 -8.60 -3.77
C ALA A 26 -7.43 -7.98 -5.18
N GLN A 27 -8.03 -8.67 -6.16
CA GLN A 27 -8.21 -8.15 -7.51
C GLN A 27 -9.09 -6.90 -7.54
N VAL A 28 -10.19 -6.89 -6.79
CA VAL A 28 -11.05 -5.71 -6.66
C VAL A 28 -10.29 -4.54 -6.02
N ARG A 29 -9.53 -4.80 -4.95
CA ARG A 29 -8.68 -3.77 -4.32
C ARG A 29 -7.67 -3.21 -5.32
N ALA A 30 -7.00 -4.07 -6.10
CA ALA A 30 -6.03 -3.66 -7.10
C ALA A 30 -6.66 -2.79 -8.21
N GLU A 31 -7.82 -3.18 -8.74
CA GLU A 31 -8.53 -2.39 -9.76
C GLU A 31 -9.06 -1.06 -9.20
N VAL A 32 -9.58 -1.05 -7.98
CA VAL A 32 -10.00 0.19 -7.32
C VAL A 32 -8.79 1.10 -7.10
N PHE A 33 -7.66 0.55 -6.64
CA PHE A 33 -6.45 1.33 -6.43
C PHE A 33 -5.94 1.91 -7.75
N LYS A 34 -5.94 1.11 -8.82
CA LYS A 34 -5.56 1.54 -10.18
C LYS A 34 -6.48 2.64 -10.72
N ALA A 35 -7.80 2.54 -10.48
CA ALA A 35 -8.75 3.57 -10.88
C ALA A 35 -8.62 4.86 -10.04
N LEU A 36 -8.19 4.74 -8.79
CA LEU A 36 -7.89 5.88 -7.90
C LEU A 36 -6.51 6.48 -8.18
N ASP A 37 -5.57 5.68 -8.68
CA ASP A 37 -4.23 6.10 -9.08
C ASP A 37 -4.31 6.90 -10.39
N THR A 38 -4.95 8.07 -10.28
CA THR A 38 -4.98 9.10 -11.32
C THR A 38 -3.61 9.77 -11.47
N ALA A 39 -2.58 9.30 -10.74
CA ALA A 39 -1.20 9.76 -10.81
C ALA A 39 -0.33 8.97 -11.80
N GLU A 40 -0.87 7.99 -12.54
CA GLU A 40 -0.14 7.26 -13.61
C GLU A 40 0.39 8.19 -14.74
N GLY A 41 0.00 9.47 -14.77
CA GLY A 41 0.45 10.47 -15.75
C GLY A 41 1.34 11.59 -15.23
N ILE A 42 1.57 11.70 -13.92
CA ILE A 42 2.49 12.73 -13.39
C ILE A 42 3.85 12.07 -13.28
N GLN A 43 4.66 12.16 -14.34
CA GLN A 43 6.09 11.92 -14.20
C GLN A 43 6.57 12.74 -13.01
N ALA A 44 7.08 12.05 -11.98
CA ALA A 44 7.63 12.73 -10.83
C ALA A 44 8.61 13.79 -11.36
N PRO A 45 8.45 15.06 -10.97
CA PRO A 45 9.26 16.13 -11.54
C PRO A 45 10.73 15.75 -11.40
N GLU A 46 11.49 15.82 -12.51
CA GLU A 46 12.92 15.55 -12.47
C GLU A 46 13.56 16.40 -11.38
N LEU A 47 14.15 15.74 -10.38
CA LEU A 47 14.74 16.42 -9.24
C LEU A 47 15.95 17.20 -9.74
N SER A 48 15.90 18.53 -9.61
CA SER A 48 17.08 19.37 -9.84
C SER A 48 18.18 19.04 -8.84
N HIS A 49 19.44 19.33 -9.20
CA HIS A 49 20.57 19.15 -8.29
C HIS A 49 20.40 19.91 -6.96
N GLU A 50 19.81 21.11 -7.03
CA GLU A 50 19.48 21.92 -5.85
C GLU A 50 18.48 21.21 -4.93
N ASN A 51 17.45 20.58 -5.50
CA ASN A 51 16.47 19.82 -4.73
C ASN A 51 17.10 18.59 -4.08
N LEU A 52 18.08 17.94 -4.72
CA LEU A 52 18.82 16.84 -4.10
C LEU A 52 19.60 17.32 -2.88
N ILE A 53 20.28 18.47 -2.97
CA ILE A 53 20.99 19.07 -1.83
C ILE A 53 20.01 19.39 -0.70
N VAL A 54 18.88 20.00 -1.01
CA VAL A 54 17.84 20.32 -0.02
C VAL A 54 17.32 19.05 0.67
N ASN A 55 17.06 17.99 -0.08
CA ASN A 55 16.60 16.72 0.47
C ASN A 55 17.61 16.09 1.43
N GLU A 56 18.91 16.12 1.10
CA GLU A 56 19.96 15.61 1.98
C GLU A 56 20.11 16.45 3.25
N LEU A 57 20.01 17.78 3.15
CA LEU A 57 20.03 18.67 4.32
C LEU A 57 18.84 18.42 5.26
N ILE A 58 17.65 18.20 4.71
CA ILE A 58 16.47 17.83 5.49
C ILE A 58 16.70 16.50 6.20
N ARG A 59 17.24 15.50 5.49
CA ARG A 59 17.54 14.20 6.06
C ARG A 59 18.57 14.29 7.20
N GLU A 60 19.65 15.03 7.00
CA GLU A 60 20.68 15.26 8.01
C GLU A 60 20.11 15.98 9.25
N TYR A 61 19.23 16.97 9.04
CA TYR A 61 18.52 17.63 10.13
C TYR A 61 17.67 16.66 10.95
N LEU A 62 16.89 15.80 10.29
CA LEU A 62 16.07 14.80 10.99
C LEU A 62 16.94 13.82 11.79
N LEU A 63 18.07 13.39 11.22
CA LEU A 63 19.01 12.50 11.89
C LEU A 63 19.67 13.17 13.11
N TYR A 64 20.14 14.40 12.96
CA TYR A 64 20.77 15.18 14.02
C TYR A 64 19.83 15.40 15.21
N ASN A 65 18.56 15.70 14.94
CA ASN A 65 17.53 15.92 15.95
C ASN A 65 16.88 14.62 16.46
N ARG A 66 17.36 13.45 16.02
CA ARG A 66 16.87 12.12 16.42
C ARG A 66 15.39 11.86 16.08
N TYR A 67 14.90 12.44 14.98
CA TYR A 67 13.56 12.20 14.45
C TYR A 67 13.50 10.93 13.58
N GLN A 68 13.85 9.79 14.16
CA GLN A 68 13.99 8.51 13.45
C GLN A 68 12.68 8.05 12.77
N GLN A 69 11.53 8.32 13.39
CA GLN A 69 10.23 7.97 12.83
C GLN A 69 9.92 8.77 11.57
N THR A 70 10.22 10.07 11.59
CA THR A 70 10.03 10.97 10.45
C THR A 70 11.02 10.69 9.34
N GLU A 71 12.29 10.40 9.67
CA GLU A 71 13.33 10.04 8.68
C GLU A 71 12.97 8.75 7.93
N SER A 72 12.44 7.75 8.63
CA SER A 72 11.97 6.51 8.02
C SER A 72 10.84 6.72 7.01
N ILE A 73 9.90 7.64 7.29
CA ILE A 73 8.81 7.95 6.35
C ILE A 73 9.29 8.82 5.18
N PHE A 74 10.33 9.63 5.40
CA PHE A 74 10.87 10.55 4.40
C PHE A 74 11.59 9.84 3.24
N ILE A 75 12.14 8.64 3.46
CA ILE A 75 12.81 7.86 2.42
C ILE A 75 11.76 7.10 1.58
N PRO A 76 11.59 7.42 0.28
CA PRO A 76 10.68 6.70 -0.60
C PRO A 76 11.25 5.28 -0.85
N GLY A 77 10.77 4.30 -0.08
CA GLY A 77 11.20 2.91 -0.14
C GLY A 77 11.24 2.18 1.21
N ALA A 78 11.11 2.90 2.33
CA ALA A 78 11.10 2.30 3.66
C ALA A 78 9.72 1.82 4.15
N ILE A 79 8.67 2.00 3.35
CA ILE A 79 7.36 1.42 3.64
C ILE A 79 7.32 0.02 2.99
N PRO A 80 7.39 -1.08 3.76
CA PRO A 80 7.05 -2.39 3.22
C PRO A 80 5.59 -2.31 2.76
N CYS A 81 5.32 -2.69 1.51
CA CYS A 81 3.97 -2.87 1.02
C CYS A 81 3.18 -3.72 2.04
N ILE A 82 2.15 -3.12 2.66
CA ILE A 82 1.14 -3.81 3.47
C ILE A 82 -0.14 -3.87 2.63
#